data_AF-A0A1J5Q488-F1
#
_entry.id   AF-A0A1J5Q488-F1
#
_cell.length_a   1.000
_cell.length_b   1.000
_cell.length_c   1.000
_cell.angle_alpha   90.00
_cell.angle_beta   90.00
_cell.angle_gamma   90.00
#
_symmetry.space_group_name_H-M   'P 1'
#
loop_
_entity.id
_entity.type
_entity.pdbx_description
1 polymer ?
#
loop_
_entity_poly.entity_id
_entity_poly.type
_entity_poly.pdbx_seq_one_letter_code
_entity_poly.pdbx_strand_id
1 'polypeptide(L)'
;MNRVIPIAVDSPAAHPSAGNDSVPHSAAQSLPHYMRAGTLQLAALPPLSLYVHLPWCLKKCPYCDFNSHEWRTGGAIPERAYLAALRADLDAALPLIWEDLGKAGMVSGHAYGKSIRTVKTCVGAEHCRFGTQLSMTMGVKLEKMLFGMWAPHKVKLAVSGCPRNCAEAGIKDVGVIGLDSGYELYVAGNGGIKTDVAQFFCKVETDDEVMEYSGAFLQLYREEGYYLERTVHYVNRVGLDYVKTRVVEDASNRKALFERLLYALQGYEDPWLERVRDDRKRREFRLIPVEALA
;
A
#
# COMPACT_ATOMS: atom_id res chain seq x y z
N MET A 1 -30.27 9.76 43.19
CA MET A 1 -31.37 9.10 42.45
C MET A 1 -30.76 8.28 41.32
N ASN A 2 -30.38 7.04 41.60
CA ASN A 2 -29.99 6.06 40.57
C ASN A 2 -31.07 4.98 40.57
N ARG A 3 -31.89 4.92 39.52
CA ARG A 3 -32.83 3.81 39.31
C ARG A 3 -32.07 2.67 38.62
N VAL A 4 -31.82 1.61 39.37
CA VAL A 4 -31.48 0.29 38.82
C VAL A 4 -32.79 -0.33 38.33
N ILE A 5 -32.86 -0.70 37.05
CA ILE A 5 -33.97 -1.46 36.47
C ILE A 5 -33.59 -2.94 36.56
N PRO A 6 -34.37 -3.80 37.23
CA PRO A 6 -34.09 -5.24 37.27
C PRO A 6 -34.46 -5.88 35.94
N ILE A 7 -33.57 -6.72 35.41
CA ILE A 7 -33.88 -7.59 34.27
C ILE A 7 -34.54 -8.85 34.83
N ALA A 8 -35.80 -9.06 34.45
CA ALA A 8 -36.51 -10.30 34.73
C ALA A 8 -35.89 -11.44 33.91
N VAL A 9 -35.61 -12.56 34.57
CA VAL A 9 -35.25 -13.83 33.93
C VAL A 9 -36.53 -14.53 33.50
N ASP A 10 -36.92 -14.33 32.25
CA ASP A 10 -37.95 -15.17 31.65
C ASP A 10 -37.38 -16.57 31.35
N SER A 11 -38.20 -17.58 31.62
CA SER A 11 -37.92 -19.00 31.44
C SER A 11 -37.50 -19.35 30.01
N PRO A 12 -36.75 -20.46 29.81
CA PRO A 12 -36.26 -20.84 28.50
C PRO A 12 -37.43 -21.16 27.56
N ALA A 13 -37.60 -20.36 26.51
CA ALA A 13 -38.48 -20.67 25.41
C ALA A 13 -38.03 -22.00 24.77
N ALA A 14 -38.99 -22.89 24.56
CA ALA A 14 -38.78 -24.22 24.00
C ALA A 14 -38.03 -24.18 22.66
N HIS A 15 -37.05 -25.07 22.51
CA HIS A 15 -36.38 -25.33 21.24
C HIS A 15 -37.41 -25.67 20.14
N PRO A 16 -37.38 -25.02 18.97
CA PRO A 16 -38.11 -25.53 17.82
C PRO A 16 -37.47 -26.85 17.40
N SER A 17 -38.30 -27.88 17.25
CA SER A 17 -37.92 -29.21 16.78
C SER A 17 -37.18 -29.11 15.44
N ALA A 18 -36.09 -29.87 15.32
CA ALA A 18 -35.32 -30.04 14.10
C ALA A 18 -36.22 -30.46 12.92
N GLY A 19 -36.55 -29.48 12.09
CA GLY A 19 -37.08 -29.69 10.75
C GLY A 19 -35.97 -30.22 9.83
N ASN A 20 -36.31 -31.24 9.07
CA ASN A 20 -35.44 -32.02 8.22
C ASN A 20 -35.02 -31.26 6.94
N ASP A 21 -34.08 -30.32 7.05
CA ASP A 21 -33.44 -29.68 5.88
C ASP A 21 -32.16 -30.44 5.50
N SER A 22 -32.36 -31.61 4.91
CA SER A 22 -31.32 -32.40 4.26
C SER A 22 -31.06 -31.86 2.85
N VAL A 23 -30.29 -30.79 2.74
CA VAL A 23 -29.60 -30.44 1.49
C VAL A 23 -28.12 -30.18 1.80
N PRO A 24 -27.19 -31.05 1.35
CA PRO A 24 -25.77 -30.82 1.56
C PRO A 24 -25.33 -29.71 0.59
N HIS A 25 -25.39 -28.46 1.05
CA HIS A 25 -24.69 -27.39 0.36
C HIS A 25 -23.19 -27.58 0.60
N SER A 26 -22.50 -28.13 -0.41
CA SER A 26 -21.04 -28.18 -0.38
C SER A 26 -20.47 -26.77 -0.18
N ALA A 27 -19.33 -26.66 0.50
CA ALA A 27 -18.66 -25.36 0.73
C ALA A 27 -18.41 -24.57 -0.58
N ALA A 28 -18.28 -25.29 -1.71
CA ALA A 28 -18.16 -24.70 -3.05
C ALA A 28 -19.44 -24.00 -3.53
N GLN A 29 -20.62 -24.46 -3.10
CA GLN A 29 -21.92 -23.88 -3.48
C GLN A 29 -22.28 -22.65 -2.63
N SER A 30 -21.72 -22.52 -1.43
CA SER A 30 -22.00 -21.40 -0.51
C SER A 30 -21.00 -20.24 -0.65
N LEU A 31 -19.80 -20.47 -1.16
CA LEU A 31 -18.78 -19.43 -1.41
C LEU A 31 -19.28 -18.25 -2.26
N PRO A 32 -20.01 -18.44 -3.38
CA PRO A 32 -20.52 -17.34 -4.20
C PRO A 32 -21.55 -16.45 -3.50
N HIS A 33 -22.18 -16.95 -2.42
CA HIS A 33 -23.12 -16.19 -1.61
C HIS A 33 -22.39 -15.21 -0.66
N TYR A 34 -21.25 -15.63 -0.11
CA TYR A 34 -20.44 -14.83 0.83
C TYR A 34 -19.41 -13.91 0.15
N MET A 35 -19.11 -14.12 -1.14
CA MET A 35 -18.13 -13.37 -1.92
C MET A 35 -18.73 -12.24 -2.78
N ARG A 36 -19.94 -11.75 -2.48
CA ARG A 36 -20.53 -10.62 -3.20
C ARG A 36 -19.98 -9.28 -2.69
N ALA A 37 -19.66 -8.38 -3.60
CA ALA A 37 -19.20 -7.04 -3.26
C ALA A 37 -20.34 -6.22 -2.62
N GLY A 38 -20.00 -5.50 -1.56
CA GLY A 38 -20.97 -4.84 -0.69
C GLY A 38 -20.99 -5.54 0.65
N THR A 39 -20.37 -4.87 1.62
CA THR A 39 -20.43 -5.05 3.07
C THR A 39 -20.99 -6.39 3.51
N LEU A 40 -20.13 -7.25 4.06
CA LEU A 40 -20.54 -8.41 4.85
C LEU A 40 -21.44 -7.93 6.00
N GLN A 41 -22.74 -7.71 5.75
CA GLN A 41 -23.72 -7.26 6.71
C GLN A 41 -24.29 -8.51 7.36
N LEU A 42 -23.59 -8.97 8.38
CA LEU A 42 -24.14 -9.93 9.32
C LEU A 42 -25.24 -9.21 10.10
N ALA A 43 -26.51 -9.44 9.73
CA ALA A 43 -27.67 -8.90 10.46
C ALA A 43 -27.70 -9.36 11.93
N ALA A 44 -27.08 -10.51 12.18
CA ALA A 44 -26.52 -10.95 13.46
C ALA A 44 -25.32 -11.84 13.13
N LEU A 45 -24.39 -12.05 14.07
CA LEU A 45 -23.39 -13.10 13.92
C LEU A 45 -24.11 -14.41 13.53
N PRO A 46 -23.59 -15.21 12.59
CA PRO A 46 -24.09 -16.56 12.43
C PRO A 46 -24.10 -17.20 13.83
N PRO A 47 -25.11 -18.02 14.16
CA PRO A 47 -25.32 -18.54 15.53
C PRO A 47 -24.09 -19.26 16.10
N LEU A 48 -23.12 -19.58 15.24
CA LEU A 48 -21.76 -19.94 15.58
C LEU A 48 -20.79 -19.21 14.62
N SER A 49 -19.81 -18.46 15.14
CA SER A 49 -18.62 -18.07 14.38
C SER A 49 -17.47 -18.99 14.79
N LEU A 50 -16.83 -19.64 13.80
CA LEU A 50 -15.67 -20.50 14.03
C LEU A 50 -14.41 -19.72 13.68
N TYR A 51 -13.67 -19.31 14.70
CA TYR A 51 -12.33 -18.75 14.52
C TYR A 51 -11.32 -19.89 14.48
N VAL A 52 -10.92 -20.30 13.28
CA VAL A 52 -9.89 -21.33 13.08
C VAL A 52 -8.53 -20.66 12.98
N HIS A 53 -7.74 -20.73 14.05
CA HIS A 53 -6.33 -20.34 14.00
C HIS A 53 -5.48 -21.57 13.63
N LEU A 54 -4.93 -21.57 12.42
CA LEU A 54 -4.03 -22.62 11.94
C LEU A 54 -2.59 -22.12 12.04
N PRO A 55 -1.88 -22.53 13.11
CA PRO A 55 -0.73 -23.38 12.91
C PRO A 55 -1.02 -24.79 13.45
N TRP A 56 -0.67 -25.81 12.66
CA TRP A 56 -0.91 -27.20 13.01
C TRP A 56 -0.23 -27.55 14.34
N CYS A 57 -1.01 -27.98 15.33
CA CYS A 57 -0.47 -28.48 16.59
C CYS A 57 -0.02 -29.94 16.39
N LEU A 58 1.29 -30.19 16.40
CA LEU A 58 1.82 -31.55 16.46
C LEU A 58 1.33 -32.30 17.71
N LYS A 59 1.07 -31.57 18.80
CA LYS A 59 0.46 -32.06 20.03
C LYS A 59 -0.20 -30.89 20.77
N LYS A 60 -1.27 -31.16 21.52
CA LYS A 60 -1.88 -30.15 22.41
C LYS A 60 -0.97 -29.85 23.60
N CYS A 61 -0.57 -28.58 23.76
CA CYS A 61 0.21 -28.09 24.90
C CYS A 61 -0.71 -27.83 26.12
N PRO A 62 -0.26 -28.04 27.38
CA PRO A 62 -1.04 -27.73 28.58
C PRO A 62 -1.48 -26.26 28.70
N TYR A 63 -0.79 -25.35 28.00
CA TYR A 63 -1.07 -23.91 28.01
C TYR A 63 -1.99 -23.45 26.87
N CYS A 64 -2.50 -24.37 26.03
CA CYS A 64 -3.36 -24.00 24.90
C CYS A 64 -4.81 -23.80 25.37
N ASP A 65 -5.23 -22.54 25.46
CA ASP A 65 -6.57 -22.07 25.84
C ASP A 65 -7.56 -22.05 24.66
N PHE A 66 -7.08 -22.25 23.43
CA PHE A 66 -7.91 -22.40 22.23
C PHE A 66 -8.55 -23.79 22.13
N ASN A 67 -9.72 -23.86 21.46
CA ASN A 67 -10.30 -25.11 21.00
C ASN A 67 -9.42 -25.73 19.90
N SER A 68 -8.39 -26.46 20.33
CA SER A 68 -7.33 -27.02 19.49
C SER A 68 -7.44 -28.54 19.39
N HIS A 69 -7.19 -29.05 18.19
CA HIS A 69 -7.19 -30.47 17.88
C HIS A 69 -5.82 -30.90 17.36
N GLU A 70 -5.38 -32.08 17.79
CA GLU A 70 -4.14 -32.70 17.35
C GLU A 70 -4.34 -33.40 15.99
N TRP A 71 -3.31 -33.37 15.14
CA TRP A 71 -3.31 -34.12 13.88
C TRP A 71 -3.11 -35.62 14.14
N ARG A 72 -4.19 -36.40 14.04
CA ARG A 72 -4.23 -37.81 14.48
C ARG A 72 -4.28 -38.86 13.36
N THR A 73 -4.26 -38.44 12.10
CA THR A 73 -4.42 -39.32 10.93
C THR A 73 -3.16 -40.12 10.56
N GLY A 74 -2.06 -40.00 11.32
CA GLY A 74 -0.86 -40.85 11.18
C GLY A 74 0.00 -40.60 9.94
N GLY A 75 -0.43 -39.73 9.02
CA GLY A 75 0.33 -39.28 7.85
C GLY A 75 0.95 -37.89 8.04
N ALA A 76 1.77 -37.47 7.08
CA ALA A 76 2.29 -36.10 7.04
C ALA A 76 1.12 -35.09 6.91
N ILE A 77 1.24 -33.96 7.60
CA ILE A 77 0.31 -32.84 7.47
C ILE A 77 0.34 -32.37 5.99
N PRO A 78 -0.81 -32.18 5.33
CA PRO A 78 -0.88 -31.77 3.94
C PRO A 78 -0.61 -30.25 3.78
N GLU A 79 0.52 -29.77 4.32
CA GLU A 79 0.91 -28.36 4.35
C GLU A 79 0.87 -27.72 2.96
N ARG A 80 1.42 -28.40 1.95
CA ARG A 80 1.41 -27.91 0.57
C ARG A 80 0.01 -27.69 0.02
N ALA A 81 -0.91 -28.63 0.28
CA ALA A 81 -2.29 -28.51 -0.17
C ALA A 81 -3.01 -27.38 0.56
N TYR A 82 -2.77 -27.22 1.86
CA TYR A 82 -3.30 -26.11 2.65
C TYR A 82 -2.80 -24.74 2.15
N LEU A 83 -1.49 -24.59 1.92
CA LEU A 83 -0.91 -23.35 1.38
C LEU A 83 -1.45 -23.04 -0.02
N ALA A 84 -1.65 -24.07 -0.85
CA ALA A 84 -2.27 -23.90 -2.17
C ALA A 84 -3.72 -23.43 -2.07
N ALA A 85 -4.51 -23.99 -1.15
CA ALA A 85 -5.89 -23.56 -0.90
C ALA A 85 -5.95 -22.12 -0.38
N LEU A 86 -5.12 -21.77 0.62
CA LEU A 86 -5.06 -20.41 1.16
C LEU A 86 -4.68 -19.38 0.10
N ARG A 87 -3.74 -19.74 -0.78
CA ARG A 87 -3.37 -18.89 -1.92
C ARG A 87 -4.53 -18.73 -2.91
N ALA A 88 -5.23 -19.82 -3.23
CA ALA A 88 -6.38 -19.77 -4.13
C ALA A 88 -7.51 -18.89 -3.56
N ASP A 89 -7.79 -19.00 -2.26
CA ASP A 89 -8.76 -18.15 -1.57
C ASP A 89 -8.35 -16.67 -1.61
N LEU A 90 -7.07 -16.39 -1.34
CA LEU A 90 -6.54 -15.03 -1.42
C LEU A 90 -6.64 -14.48 -2.85
N ASP A 91 -6.19 -15.24 -3.86
CA ASP A 91 -6.24 -14.85 -5.27
C ASP A 91 -7.69 -14.54 -5.69
N ALA A 92 -8.66 -15.36 -5.27
CA ALA A 92 -10.07 -15.13 -5.55
C ALA A 92 -10.67 -13.92 -4.82
N ALA A 93 -10.14 -13.57 -3.64
CA ALA A 93 -10.55 -12.41 -2.87
C ALA A 93 -9.97 -11.09 -3.39
N LEU A 94 -8.88 -11.10 -4.17
CA LEU A 94 -8.17 -9.89 -4.59
C LEU A 94 -9.09 -8.84 -5.24
N PRO A 95 -9.95 -9.15 -6.23
CA PRO A 95 -10.84 -8.14 -6.82
C PRO A 95 -11.79 -7.49 -5.81
N LEU A 96 -12.25 -8.24 -4.80
CA LEU A 96 -13.15 -7.72 -3.76
C LEU A 96 -12.41 -6.76 -2.83
N ILE A 97 -11.22 -7.15 -2.38
CA ILE A 97 -10.37 -6.32 -1.53
C ILE A 97 -10.05 -5.00 -2.23
N TRP A 98 -9.63 -5.06 -3.50
CA TRP A 98 -9.27 -3.87 -4.25
C TRP A 98 -10.48 -3.02 -4.64
N GLU A 99 -11.66 -3.60 -4.83
CA GLU A 99 -12.91 -2.85 -5.00
C GLU A 99 -13.21 -2.02 -3.75
N ASP A 100 -13.12 -2.61 -2.55
CA ASP A 100 -13.40 -1.93 -1.29
C ASP A 100 -12.35 -0.85 -0.98
N LEU A 101 -11.06 -1.13 -1.20
CA LEU A 101 -9.99 -0.14 -1.10
C LEU A 101 -10.19 1.02 -2.08
N GLY A 102 -10.56 0.71 -3.33
CA GLY A 102 -10.85 1.71 -4.36
C GLY A 102 -12.02 2.62 -3.99
N LYS A 103 -13.10 2.08 -3.40
CA LYS A 103 -14.23 2.87 -2.87
C LYS A 103 -13.81 3.83 -1.76
N ALA A 104 -12.81 3.46 -0.96
CA ALA A 104 -12.21 4.31 0.06
C ALA A 104 -11.18 5.32 -0.49
N GLY A 105 -10.93 5.34 -1.80
CA GLY A 105 -9.95 6.20 -2.45
C GLY A 105 -8.51 5.71 -2.31
N MET A 106 -8.29 4.46 -1.92
CA MET A 106 -6.96 3.84 -1.84
C MET A 106 -6.64 3.12 -3.15
N VAL A 107 -5.67 3.67 -3.88
CA VAL A 107 -5.19 3.12 -5.16
C VAL A 107 -4.05 2.13 -4.96
N SER A 108 -3.85 1.24 -5.93
CA SER A 108 -2.74 0.32 -5.90
C SER A 108 -1.40 1.02 -6.22
N GLY A 109 -0.40 0.74 -5.37
CA GLY A 109 0.94 1.31 -5.50
C GLY A 109 1.96 0.35 -6.10
N HIS A 110 3.09 0.88 -6.56
CA HIS A 110 4.19 0.12 -7.17
C HIS A 110 5.23 -0.36 -6.14
N ALA A 111 4.79 -1.08 -5.10
CA ALA A 111 5.64 -1.43 -3.95
C ALA A 111 6.97 -2.13 -4.32
N TYR A 112 6.98 -2.97 -5.36
CA TYR A 112 8.18 -3.67 -5.84
C TYR A 112 8.71 -3.16 -7.18
N GLY A 113 8.01 -2.24 -7.85
CA GLY A 113 8.37 -1.71 -9.15
C GLY A 113 9.65 -0.84 -9.13
N LYS A 114 10.20 -0.62 -10.33
CA LYS A 114 11.17 0.45 -10.61
C LYS A 114 10.41 1.76 -10.81
N SER A 115 9.84 2.22 -9.73
CA SER A 115 8.91 3.34 -9.66
C SER A 115 9.10 4.07 -8.32
N ILE A 116 8.33 5.11 -8.10
CA ILE A 116 8.25 5.80 -6.81
C ILE A 116 7.80 4.85 -5.70
N ARG A 117 8.27 5.15 -4.50
CA ARG A 117 7.76 4.61 -3.24
C ARG A 117 6.95 5.68 -2.54
N THR A 118 6.11 5.27 -1.59
CA THR A 118 5.37 6.16 -0.70
C THR A 118 6.26 7.27 -0.17
N VAL A 119 5.76 8.51 -0.21
CA VAL A 119 6.51 9.66 0.25
C VAL A 119 6.52 9.62 1.78
N LYS A 120 7.69 9.45 2.38
CA LYS A 120 7.80 9.41 3.85
C LYS A 120 7.68 10.83 4.40
N THR A 121 6.80 11.05 5.37
CA THR A 121 6.66 12.36 6.02
C THR A 121 6.89 12.27 7.52
N CYS A 122 7.23 13.39 8.15
CA CYS A 122 6.93 13.56 9.57
C CYS A 122 5.51 14.14 9.72
N VAL A 123 5.08 14.31 10.97
CA VAL A 123 3.72 14.82 11.27
C VAL A 123 3.55 16.33 11.02
N GLY A 124 4.63 17.04 10.65
CA GLY A 124 4.58 18.43 10.18
C GLY A 124 4.09 19.45 11.21
N ALA A 125 3.83 20.67 10.73
CA ALA A 125 3.23 21.76 11.51
C ALA A 125 1.79 21.44 11.96
N GLU A 126 1.14 20.45 11.34
CA GLU A 126 -0.18 19.97 11.72
C GLU A 126 -0.23 19.44 13.17
N HIS A 127 0.83 18.75 13.61
CA HIS A 127 0.84 18.06 14.90
C HIS A 127 2.14 18.21 15.71
N CYS A 128 3.25 18.64 15.11
CA CYS A 128 4.51 18.82 15.82
C CYS A 128 4.70 20.27 16.26
N ARG A 129 5.01 20.48 17.54
CA ARG A 129 5.39 21.80 18.09
C ARG A 129 6.64 22.44 17.45
N PHE A 130 7.41 21.66 16.67
CA PHE A 130 8.59 22.12 15.96
C PHE A 130 8.38 22.17 14.44
N GLY A 131 7.21 21.77 13.95
CA GLY A 131 6.93 21.79 12.51
C GLY A 131 6.81 23.23 12.04
N THR A 132 7.55 23.58 10.99
CA THR A 132 7.49 24.89 10.33
C THR A 132 6.62 24.83 9.07
N GLN A 133 6.57 23.65 8.42
CA GLN A 133 5.81 23.40 7.19
C GLN A 133 4.87 22.20 7.31
N LEU A 134 3.83 22.19 6.48
CA LEU A 134 2.79 21.15 6.39
C LEU A 134 3.29 19.91 5.63
N SER A 135 4.16 19.13 6.25
CA SER A 135 4.87 18.04 5.55
C SER A 135 3.98 16.90 5.07
N MET A 136 2.88 16.60 5.80
CA MET A 136 1.95 15.56 5.37
C MET A 136 1.22 15.98 4.09
N THR A 137 0.75 17.23 4.04
CA THR A 137 0.10 17.81 2.87
C THR A 137 1.02 17.83 1.66
N MET A 138 2.27 18.28 1.82
CA MET A 138 3.27 18.27 0.75
C MET A 138 3.62 16.84 0.29
N GLY A 139 3.70 15.89 1.22
CA GLY A 139 3.90 14.47 0.88
C GLY A 139 2.78 13.92 -0.01
N VAL A 140 1.53 14.21 0.32
CA VAL A 140 0.35 13.83 -0.50
C VAL A 140 0.40 14.47 -1.88
N LYS A 141 0.77 15.76 -1.99
CA LYS A 141 0.92 16.46 -3.27
C LYS A 141 1.97 15.79 -4.17
N LEU A 142 3.16 15.51 -3.62
CA LEU A 142 4.22 14.81 -4.34
C LEU A 142 3.81 13.40 -4.78
N GLU A 143 3.15 12.65 -3.90
CA GLU A 143 2.69 11.28 -4.21
C GLU A 143 1.65 11.27 -5.32
N LYS A 144 0.69 12.21 -5.29
CA LYS A 144 -0.32 12.36 -6.35
C LYS A 144 0.30 12.80 -7.68
N MET A 145 1.21 13.77 -7.64
CA MET A 145 1.90 14.27 -8.84
C MET A 145 2.71 13.18 -9.54
N LEU A 146 3.36 12.30 -8.77
CA LEU A 146 4.27 11.29 -9.28
C LEU A 146 3.63 9.91 -9.44
N PHE A 147 2.32 9.79 -9.20
CA PHE A 147 1.62 8.52 -9.28
C PHE A 147 1.77 7.89 -10.67
N GLY A 148 2.17 6.62 -10.73
CA GLY A 148 2.43 5.92 -11.98
C GLY A 148 3.82 6.14 -12.59
N MET A 149 4.70 6.93 -11.96
CA MET A 149 6.03 7.22 -12.53
C MET A 149 6.96 6.02 -12.52
N TRP A 150 7.30 5.50 -13.70
CA TRP A 150 8.42 4.57 -13.89
C TRP A 150 9.76 5.30 -13.94
N ALA A 151 10.78 4.66 -13.39
CA ALA A 151 12.13 5.21 -13.30
C ALA A 151 13.17 4.10 -13.53
N PRO A 152 14.43 4.45 -13.88
CA PRO A 152 15.49 3.46 -14.13
C PRO A 152 15.70 2.51 -12.93
N HIS A 153 15.51 3.00 -11.70
CA HIS A 153 15.41 2.20 -10.49
C HIS A 153 14.33 2.73 -9.52
N LYS A 154 14.08 2.03 -8.40
CA LYS A 154 13.22 2.52 -7.30
C LYS A 154 13.67 3.89 -6.79
N VAL A 155 12.71 4.80 -6.61
CA VAL A 155 12.91 6.17 -6.15
C VAL A 155 12.17 6.37 -4.82
N LYS A 156 12.84 6.92 -3.81
CA LYS A 156 12.27 7.25 -2.51
C LYS A 156 12.25 8.76 -2.33
N LEU A 157 11.15 9.28 -1.82
CA LEU A 157 11.02 10.68 -1.45
C LEU A 157 10.71 10.81 0.03
N ALA A 158 11.07 11.95 0.63
CA ALA A 158 10.57 12.31 1.94
C ALA A 158 10.41 13.81 2.13
N VAL A 159 9.47 14.18 3.00
CA VAL A 159 9.23 15.55 3.43
C VAL A 159 9.31 15.64 4.95
N SER A 160 10.30 16.37 5.44
CA SER A 160 10.41 16.76 6.85
C SER A 160 9.92 18.18 7.00
N GLY A 161 8.93 18.42 7.87
CA GLY A 161 8.36 19.76 8.07
C GLY A 161 9.25 20.73 8.85
N CYS A 162 10.47 20.36 9.24
CA CYS A 162 11.46 21.23 9.89
C CYS A 162 12.88 20.63 9.82
N PRO A 163 13.94 21.39 10.19
CA PRO A 163 15.34 20.94 10.13
C PRO A 163 15.70 19.72 10.99
N ARG A 164 14.82 19.31 11.92
CA ARG A 164 15.04 18.08 12.73
C ARG A 164 15.02 16.80 11.89
N ASN A 165 14.49 16.89 10.67
CA ASN A 165 14.61 15.86 9.65
C ASN A 165 14.07 14.46 10.05
N CYS A 166 12.97 14.40 10.81
CA CYS A 166 12.40 13.12 11.28
C CYS A 166 11.95 12.16 10.16
N ALA A 167 11.75 12.65 8.92
CA ALA A 167 11.43 11.81 7.77
C ALA A 167 12.67 11.19 7.08
N GLU A 168 13.88 11.50 7.60
CA GLU A 168 15.17 11.18 7.00
C GLU A 168 15.29 11.60 5.53
N ALA A 169 14.90 12.83 5.22
CA ALA A 169 14.99 13.42 3.87
C ALA A 169 16.43 13.40 3.32
N GLY A 170 17.42 13.46 4.21
CA GLY A 170 18.85 13.46 3.87
C GLY A 170 19.40 12.14 3.33
N ILE A 171 18.59 11.09 3.17
CA ILE A 171 19.00 9.79 2.59
C ILE A 171 18.02 9.29 1.52
N LYS A 172 17.16 10.19 1.02
CA LYS A 172 16.18 9.87 -0.04
C LYS A 172 16.70 10.36 -1.39
N ASP A 173 16.18 9.76 -2.46
CA ASP A 173 16.51 10.14 -3.83
C ASP A 173 16.11 11.62 -4.08
N VAL A 174 14.98 12.06 -3.50
CA VAL A 174 14.60 13.48 -3.31
C VAL A 174 14.16 13.69 -1.87
N GLY A 175 14.79 14.64 -1.18
CA GLY A 175 14.46 15.03 0.19
C GLY A 175 14.01 16.49 0.23
N VAL A 176 12.93 16.76 0.96
CA VAL A 176 12.40 18.10 1.21
C VAL A 176 12.48 18.38 2.71
N ILE A 177 13.10 19.49 3.09
CA ILE A 177 13.21 19.93 4.48
C ILE A 177 12.60 21.33 4.60
N GLY A 178 11.53 21.45 5.39
CA GLY A 178 10.86 22.71 5.68
C GLY A 178 11.70 23.63 6.55
N LEU A 179 11.58 24.93 6.26
CA LEU A 179 12.11 26.07 7.00
C LEU A 179 10.98 27.08 7.19
N ASP A 180 11.20 28.12 7.99
CA ASP A 180 10.23 29.23 8.09
C ASP A 180 10.16 30.02 6.76
N SER A 181 11.24 30.02 5.98
CA SER A 181 11.36 30.72 4.70
C SER A 181 11.02 29.85 3.47
N GLY A 182 10.32 28.73 3.65
CA GLY A 182 10.02 27.77 2.58
C GLY A 182 10.70 26.42 2.77
N TYR A 183 11.45 25.95 1.78
CA TYR A 183 11.99 24.58 1.72
C TYR A 183 13.42 24.52 1.20
N GLU A 184 14.19 23.58 1.74
CA GLU A 184 15.43 23.08 1.15
C GLU A 184 15.18 21.76 0.44
N LEU A 185 15.66 21.65 -0.80
CA LEU A 185 15.64 20.41 -1.57
C LEU A 185 17.02 19.78 -1.54
N TYR A 186 17.03 18.46 -1.39
CA TYR A 186 18.20 17.60 -1.42
C TYR A 186 17.96 16.46 -2.41
N VAL A 187 19.00 16.03 -3.12
CA VAL A 187 18.88 14.97 -4.14
C VAL A 187 19.97 13.92 -3.99
N ALA A 188 19.77 12.77 -4.63
CA ALA A 188 20.80 11.73 -4.75
C ALA A 188 21.22 11.06 -3.42
N GLY A 189 20.33 11.03 -2.42
CA GLY A 189 20.54 10.26 -1.19
C GLY A 189 20.26 8.77 -1.37
N ASN A 190 20.84 7.96 -0.49
CA ASN A 190 20.68 6.50 -0.54
C ASN A 190 20.75 5.87 0.85
N GLY A 191 19.64 5.33 1.35
CA GLY A 191 19.61 4.46 2.54
C GLY A 191 19.73 2.98 2.18
N GLY A 192 20.73 2.60 1.37
CA GLY A 192 20.97 1.24 0.89
C GLY A 192 22.09 0.51 1.63
N ILE A 193 22.73 -0.47 0.98
CA ILE A 193 23.92 -1.18 1.52
C ILE A 193 25.03 -0.18 1.84
N LYS A 194 25.35 0.67 0.86
CA LYS A 194 26.11 1.90 1.11
C LYS A 194 25.11 3.00 1.43
N THR A 195 25.32 3.71 2.52
CA THR A 195 24.55 4.90 2.85
C THR A 195 25.23 6.12 2.24
N ASP A 196 24.49 6.89 1.45
CA ASP A 196 24.96 8.15 0.87
C ASP A 196 24.04 9.28 1.32
N VAL A 197 24.65 10.38 1.77
CA VAL A 197 23.94 11.59 2.18
C VAL A 197 23.47 12.32 0.92
N ALA A 198 22.20 12.71 0.91
CA ALA A 198 21.62 13.52 -0.15
C ALA A 198 22.34 14.89 -0.21
N GLN A 199 22.61 15.35 -1.42
CA GLN A 199 23.35 16.57 -1.68
C GLN A 199 22.39 17.75 -1.79
N PHE A 200 22.77 18.90 -1.22
CA PHE A 200 21.95 20.11 -1.27
C PHE A 200 21.73 20.56 -2.72
N PHE A 201 20.46 20.68 -3.11
CA PHE A 201 20.06 21.02 -4.46
C PHE A 201 19.79 22.51 -4.60
N CYS A 202 18.74 23.01 -3.95
CA CYS A 202 18.35 24.42 -3.97
C CYS A 202 17.40 24.76 -2.80
N LYS A 203 17.09 26.05 -2.66
CA LYS A 203 15.99 26.56 -1.83
C LYS A 203 14.85 27.01 -2.71
N VAL A 204 13.63 26.80 -2.24
CA VAL A 204 12.39 27.27 -2.88
C VAL A 204 11.42 27.73 -1.80
N GLU A 205 10.42 28.54 -2.17
CA GLU A 205 9.50 29.15 -1.21
C GLU A 205 8.15 28.46 -1.16
N THR A 206 7.72 27.90 -2.29
CA THR A 206 6.34 27.40 -2.46
C THR A 206 6.26 25.91 -2.72
N ASP A 207 5.11 25.31 -2.40
CA ASP A 207 4.82 23.90 -2.70
C ASP A 207 4.90 23.61 -4.22
N ASP A 208 4.51 24.57 -5.07
CA ASP A 208 4.56 24.44 -6.52
C ASP A 208 6.01 24.36 -7.02
N GLU A 209 6.91 25.16 -6.44
CA GLU A 209 8.34 25.04 -6.74
C GLU A 209 8.93 23.73 -6.19
N VAL A 210 8.52 23.27 -5.02
CA VAL A 210 8.95 21.93 -4.52
C VAL A 210 8.59 20.86 -5.55
N MET A 211 7.37 20.90 -6.09
CA MET A 211 6.88 20.00 -7.13
C MET A 211 7.67 20.14 -8.44
N GLU A 212 7.83 21.36 -8.95
CA GLU A 212 8.52 21.65 -10.22
C GLU A 212 9.98 21.19 -10.19
N TYR A 213 10.74 21.57 -9.16
CA TYR A 213 12.17 21.23 -9.06
C TYR A 213 12.39 19.73 -8.82
N SER A 214 11.57 19.11 -7.96
CA SER A 214 11.64 17.66 -7.73
C SER A 214 11.29 16.88 -8.99
N GLY A 215 10.22 17.27 -9.68
CA GLY A 215 9.80 16.64 -10.92
C GLY A 215 10.82 16.80 -12.05
N ALA A 216 11.38 17.99 -12.22
CA ALA A 216 12.40 18.23 -13.24
C ALA A 216 13.69 17.41 -13.00
N PHE A 217 14.16 17.33 -11.76
CA PHE A 217 15.29 16.44 -11.40
C PHE A 217 14.99 14.98 -11.74
N LEU A 218 13.80 14.50 -11.35
CA LEU A 218 13.40 13.13 -11.61
C LEU A 218 13.26 12.85 -13.11
N GLN A 219 12.75 13.80 -13.89
CA GLN A 219 12.66 13.66 -15.35
C GLN A 219 14.05 13.58 -15.99
N LEU A 220 14.97 14.45 -15.59
CA LEU A 220 16.33 14.42 -16.12
C LEU A 220 16.98 13.05 -15.83
N TYR A 221 16.83 12.55 -14.60
CA TYR A 221 17.28 11.20 -14.24
C TYR A 221 16.57 10.09 -15.03
N ARG A 222 15.27 10.21 -15.33
CA ARG A 222 14.54 9.24 -16.18
C ARG A 222 15.06 9.21 -17.61
N GLU A 223 15.47 10.36 -18.15
CA GLU A 223 15.97 10.48 -19.52
C GLU A 223 17.43 10.04 -19.67
N GLU A 224 18.27 10.26 -18.66
CA GLU A 224 19.72 10.03 -18.74
C GLU A 224 20.24 8.84 -17.92
N GLY A 225 19.42 8.30 -17.01
CA GLY A 225 19.79 7.20 -16.13
C GLY A 225 19.78 5.85 -16.85
N TYR A 226 20.80 5.03 -16.59
CA TYR A 226 20.84 3.65 -17.11
C TYR A 226 19.85 2.76 -16.37
N TYR A 227 19.36 1.71 -17.04
CA TYR A 227 18.50 0.73 -16.40
C TYR A 227 19.16 0.15 -15.14
N LEU A 228 18.42 0.13 -14.03
CA LEU A 228 18.87 -0.24 -12.68
C LEU A 228 19.87 0.71 -12.00
N GLU A 229 20.19 1.85 -12.60
CA GLU A 229 21.01 2.88 -11.97
C GLU A 229 20.20 3.64 -10.91
N ARG A 230 20.73 3.83 -9.70
CA ARG A 230 20.13 4.69 -8.67
C ARG A 230 20.43 6.16 -8.95
N THR A 231 19.60 7.08 -8.45
CA THR A 231 19.86 8.52 -8.55
C THR A 231 21.25 8.90 -8.02
N VAL A 232 21.70 8.30 -6.92
CA VAL A 232 23.06 8.50 -6.38
C VAL A 232 24.16 8.09 -7.36
N HIS A 233 24.00 6.97 -8.07
CA HIS A 233 25.00 6.51 -9.04
C HIS A 233 24.99 7.38 -10.30
N TYR A 234 23.80 7.76 -10.76
CA TYR A 234 23.62 8.73 -11.83
C TYR A 234 24.31 10.07 -11.52
N VAL A 235 24.02 10.67 -10.37
CA VAL A 235 24.63 11.95 -9.97
C VAL A 235 26.14 11.83 -9.74
N ASN A 236 26.64 10.70 -9.22
CA ASN A 236 28.09 10.46 -9.13
C ASN A 236 28.75 10.36 -10.51
N ARG A 237 28.02 9.90 -11.53
CA ARG A 237 28.51 9.76 -12.91
C ARG A 237 28.52 11.09 -13.66
N VAL A 238 27.43 11.86 -13.58
CA VAL A 238 27.30 13.12 -14.34
C VAL A 238 27.79 14.36 -13.58
N GLY A 239 27.87 14.27 -12.25
CA GLY A 239 28.21 15.37 -11.34
C GLY A 239 26.98 16.17 -10.90
N LEU A 240 26.97 16.64 -9.65
CA LEU A 240 25.88 17.48 -9.12
C LEU A 240 25.79 18.82 -9.87
N ASP A 241 26.94 19.42 -10.23
CA ASP A 241 26.98 20.69 -10.94
C ASP A 241 26.28 20.60 -12.30
N TYR A 242 26.49 19.51 -13.04
CA TYR A 242 25.77 19.25 -14.29
C TYR A 242 24.25 19.26 -14.06
N VAL A 243 23.77 18.56 -13.03
CA VAL A 243 22.34 18.50 -12.70
C VAL A 243 21.81 19.88 -12.30
N LYS A 244 22.57 20.66 -11.51
CA LYS A 244 22.19 22.03 -11.13
C LYS A 244 22.13 22.96 -12.32
N THR A 245 23.10 22.91 -13.24
CA THR A 245 23.07 23.73 -14.45
C THR A 245 21.82 23.45 -15.29
N ARG A 246 21.43 22.18 -15.42
CA ARG A 246 20.26 21.79 -16.22
C ARG A 246 18.90 22.11 -15.58
N VAL A 247 18.82 22.15 -14.25
CA VAL A 247 17.53 22.22 -13.53
C VAL A 247 17.41 23.50 -12.70
N VAL A 248 18.43 23.87 -11.95
CA VAL A 248 18.38 25.04 -11.07
C VAL A 248 18.68 26.31 -11.86
N GLU A 249 19.76 26.30 -12.64
CA GLU A 249 20.26 27.50 -13.34
C GLU A 249 19.51 27.75 -14.66
N ASP A 250 19.03 26.69 -15.31
CA ASP A 250 18.22 26.78 -16.53
C ASP A 250 16.72 26.62 -16.23
N ALA A 251 16.05 27.75 -15.95
CA ALA A 251 14.62 27.77 -15.66
C ALA A 251 13.75 27.34 -16.85
N SER A 252 14.18 27.58 -18.08
CA SER A 252 13.43 27.17 -19.27
C SER A 252 13.47 25.65 -19.41
N ASN A 253 14.65 25.04 -19.26
CA ASN A 253 14.79 23.59 -19.31
C ASN A 253 14.12 22.90 -18.12
N ARG A 254 14.17 23.48 -16.91
CA ARG A 254 13.43 22.96 -15.75
C ARG A 254 11.94 22.81 -16.02
N LYS A 255 11.31 23.88 -16.54
CA LYS A 255 9.88 23.86 -16.89
C LYS A 255 9.59 22.82 -17.98
N ALA A 256 10.41 22.77 -19.02
CA ALA A 256 10.26 21.77 -20.08
C ALA A 256 10.41 20.33 -19.57
N LEU A 257 11.36 20.06 -18.66
CA LEU A 257 11.51 18.76 -17.99
C LEU A 257 10.26 18.41 -17.17
N PHE A 258 9.78 19.36 -16.37
CA PHE A 258 8.61 19.16 -15.53
C PHE A 258 7.35 18.91 -16.36
N GLU A 259 7.13 19.67 -17.43
CA GLU A 259 6.02 19.48 -18.36
C GLU A 259 6.06 18.10 -19.04
N ARG A 260 7.24 17.65 -19.50
CA ARG A 260 7.41 16.31 -20.07
C ARG A 260 7.11 15.20 -19.05
N LEU A 261 7.51 15.39 -17.79
CA LEU A 261 7.15 14.47 -16.72
C LEU A 261 5.62 14.40 -16.57
N LEU A 262 4.97 15.54 -16.36
CA LEU A 262 3.52 15.59 -16.17
C LEU A 262 2.77 14.97 -17.34
N TYR A 263 3.20 15.26 -18.58
CA TYR A 263 2.66 14.66 -19.79
C TYR A 263 2.81 13.13 -19.78
N ALA A 264 3.99 12.61 -19.45
CA ALA A 264 4.27 11.18 -19.41
C ALA A 264 3.49 10.42 -18.32
N LEU A 265 2.95 11.11 -17.32
CA LEU A 265 2.15 10.53 -16.23
C LEU A 265 0.63 10.62 -16.48
N GLN A 266 0.20 11.25 -17.58
CA GLN A 266 -1.20 11.32 -17.93
C GLN A 266 -1.76 9.94 -18.28
N GLY A 267 -3.03 9.71 -17.92
CA GLY A 267 -3.76 8.50 -18.31
C GLY A 267 -3.30 7.22 -17.63
N TYR A 268 -2.54 7.29 -16.53
CA TYR A 268 -2.24 6.10 -15.74
C TYR A 268 -3.53 5.52 -15.16
N GLU A 269 -3.86 4.29 -15.54
CA GLU A 269 -4.99 3.54 -14.98
C GLU A 269 -4.51 2.54 -13.92
N ASP A 270 -5.18 2.55 -12.77
CA ASP A 270 -4.91 1.56 -11.72
C ASP A 270 -5.32 0.16 -12.23
N PRO A 271 -4.38 -0.81 -12.29
CA PRO A 271 -4.64 -2.15 -12.82
C PRO A 271 -5.71 -2.92 -12.05
N TRP A 272 -5.97 -2.55 -10.78
CA TRP A 272 -7.01 -3.15 -9.98
C TRP A 272 -8.36 -2.50 -10.18
N LEU A 273 -8.43 -1.18 -10.37
CA LEU A 273 -9.68 -0.53 -10.77
C LEU A 273 -10.18 -1.07 -12.12
N GLU A 274 -9.25 -1.35 -13.04
CA GLU A 274 -9.58 -1.98 -14.32
C GLU A 274 -10.20 -3.37 -14.14
N ARG A 275 -9.60 -4.22 -13.29
CA ARG A 275 -10.08 -5.58 -12.98
C ARG A 275 -11.41 -5.60 -12.21
N VAL A 276 -11.68 -4.57 -11.44
CA VAL A 276 -12.97 -4.38 -10.76
C VAL A 276 -14.06 -3.98 -11.76
N ARG A 277 -13.73 -3.18 -12.78
CA ARG A 277 -14.69 -2.66 -13.76
C ARG A 277 -14.96 -3.60 -14.95
N ASP A 278 -13.94 -4.32 -15.44
CA ASP A 278 -14.07 -5.25 -16.58
C ASP A 278 -14.19 -6.70 -16.11
N ASP A 279 -15.40 -7.27 -16.23
CA ASP A 279 -15.70 -8.65 -15.85
C ASP A 279 -14.84 -9.68 -16.59
N ARG A 280 -14.42 -9.36 -17.83
CA ARG A 280 -13.55 -10.23 -18.63
C ARG A 280 -12.15 -10.31 -18.06
N LYS A 281 -11.68 -9.28 -17.36
CA LYS A 281 -10.40 -9.32 -16.63
C LYS A 281 -10.58 -9.92 -15.24
N ARG A 282 -11.72 -9.66 -14.60
CA ARG A 282 -12.08 -10.27 -13.31
C ARG A 282 -12.10 -11.80 -13.34
N ARG A 283 -12.40 -12.40 -14.49
CA ARG A 283 -12.40 -13.87 -14.66
C ARG A 283 -11.04 -14.52 -14.35
N GLU A 284 -9.92 -13.80 -14.43
CA GLU A 284 -8.57 -14.28 -14.07
C GLU A 284 -8.50 -14.75 -12.60
N PHE A 285 -9.39 -14.23 -11.75
CA PHE A 285 -9.43 -14.50 -10.31
C PHE A 285 -10.61 -15.38 -9.91
N ARG A 286 -11.40 -15.88 -10.88
CA ARG A 286 -12.48 -16.83 -10.58
C ARG A 286 -11.87 -18.21 -10.45
N LEU A 287 -12.18 -18.90 -9.35
CA LEU A 287 -11.83 -20.31 -9.19
C LEU A 287 -12.48 -21.11 -10.32
N ILE A 288 -11.66 -21.88 -11.05
CA ILE A 288 -12.16 -22.83 -12.02
C ILE A 288 -12.70 -24.03 -11.22
N PRO A 289 -14.00 -24.35 -11.31
CA PRO A 289 -14.51 -25.55 -10.68
C PRO A 289 -13.83 -26.76 -11.34
N VAL A 290 -13.07 -27.51 -10.55
CA VAL A 290 -12.55 -28.80 -10.99
C VAL A 290 -13.67 -29.81 -10.75
N GLU A 291 -14.36 -30.22 -11.81
CA GLU A 291 -15.21 -31.40 -11.74
C GLU A 291 -14.31 -32.60 -11.44
N ALA A 292 -14.64 -33.35 -10.38
CA ALA A 292 -13.93 -34.59 -10.09
C ALA A 292 -14.09 -35.50 -11.32
N LEU A 293 -12.97 -35.83 -11.97
CA LEU A 293 -12.95 -36.86 -13.01
C LEU A 293 -13.46 -38.15 -12.35
N ALA A 294 -14.61 -38.62 -12.84
CA ALA A 294 -15.27 -39.83 -12.39
C ALA A 294 -14.43 -41.09 -12.64
#